data_AF-A0A2R5L504-F1
#
_entry.id   AF-A0A2R5L504-F1
#
_cell.length_a   1.000
_cell.length_b   1.000
_cell.length_c   1.000
_cell.angle_alpha   90.00
_cell.angle_beta   90.00
_cell.angle_gamma   90.00
#
_symmetry.space_group_name_H-M   'P 1'
#
loop_
_entity.id
_entity.type
_entity.pdbx_description
1 polymer ?
#
loop_
_entity_poly.entity_id
_entity_poly.type
_entity_poly.pdbx_seq_one_letter_code
_entity_poly.pdbx_strand_id
1 'polypeptide(L)'
;LFVLCIDPLLRRLAACPRIRGFPLPCGGSVVVSAYADDITLFLRDSDSLCEALQIFGEYSRVSGARLNNTKSKALPVAGFSGNFLGGIEQCLSLRILGVVFDQRGVARENWDSLLQDVERKVSIASRFDLPFQERAYLIKNVLCSKLWFVSRVAIPPRAVCTRVSSVIFSFFWGGRTALVRRAVLQQP
;
A
#
# COMPACT_ATOMS: atom_id res chain seq x y z
N LEU A 1 -0.81 -25.22 1.39
CA LEU A 1 -2.12 -25.71 1.88
C LEU A 1 -3.14 -24.58 2.04
N PHE A 2 -2.88 -23.55 2.85
CA PHE A 2 -3.83 -22.44 3.08
C PHE A 2 -4.38 -21.78 1.78
N VAL A 3 -3.50 -21.48 0.81
CA VAL A 3 -3.90 -20.91 -0.48
C VAL A 3 -4.88 -21.80 -1.24
N LEU A 4 -4.75 -23.12 -1.15
CA LEU A 4 -5.67 -24.06 -1.79
C LEU A 4 -7.02 -24.09 -1.07
N CYS A 5 -7.05 -23.91 0.25
CA CYS A 5 -8.28 -23.86 1.02
C CYS A 5 -9.10 -22.61 0.70
N ILE A 6 -8.45 -21.46 0.52
CA ILE A 6 -9.13 -20.17 0.28
C ILE A 6 -9.53 -19.96 -1.19
N ASP A 7 -8.87 -20.64 -2.13
CA ASP A 7 -9.12 -20.50 -3.58
C ASP A 7 -10.61 -20.69 -3.99
N PRO A 8 -11.36 -21.70 -3.48
CA PRO A 8 -12.79 -21.83 -3.76
C PRO A 8 -13.62 -20.60 -3.37
N LEU A 9 -13.31 -19.98 -2.23
CA LEU A 9 -13.96 -18.74 -1.79
C LEU A 9 -13.65 -17.59 -2.77
N LEU A 10 -12.38 -17.42 -3.11
CA LEU A 10 -11.95 -16.33 -4.00
C LEU A 10 -12.58 -16.47 -5.39
N ARG A 11 -12.61 -17.69 -5.94
CA ARG A 11 -13.27 -17.97 -7.22
C ARG A 11 -14.78 -17.73 -7.15
N ARG A 12 -15.42 -18.13 -6.05
CA ARG A 12 -16.86 -17.93 -5.87
C ARG A 12 -17.23 -16.45 -5.81
N LEU A 13 -16.43 -15.63 -5.11
CA LEU A 13 -16.60 -14.18 -5.06
C LEU A 13 -16.40 -13.56 -6.45
N ALA A 14 -15.33 -13.92 -7.15
CA ALA A 14 -15.00 -13.36 -8.46
C ALA A 14 -16.00 -13.74 -9.58
N ALA A 15 -16.55 -14.96 -9.52
CA ALA A 15 -17.49 -15.47 -10.53
C ALA A 15 -18.97 -15.14 -10.23
N CYS A 16 -19.27 -14.51 -9.09
CA CYS A 16 -20.66 -14.24 -8.71
C CYS A 16 -21.23 -13.07 -9.55
N PRO A 17 -22.27 -13.29 -10.38
CA PRO A 17 -22.82 -12.25 -11.24
C PRO A 17 -23.56 -11.14 -10.47
N ARG A 18 -23.93 -11.40 -9.21
CA ARG A 18 -24.58 -10.42 -8.33
C ARG A 18 -23.58 -9.47 -7.67
N ILE A 19 -22.28 -9.78 -7.72
CA ILE A 19 -21.22 -8.93 -7.18
C ILE A 19 -20.65 -8.07 -8.29
N ARG A 20 -20.81 -6.75 -8.15
CA ARG A 20 -20.26 -5.79 -9.09
C ARG A 20 -18.89 -5.32 -8.60
N GLY A 21 -17.86 -5.71 -9.33
CA GLY A 21 -16.47 -5.30 -9.07
C GLY A 21 -16.21 -3.83 -9.38
N PHE A 22 -15.06 -3.34 -8.89
CA PHE A 22 -14.56 -2.02 -9.18
C PHE A 22 -13.95 -1.96 -10.60
N PRO A 23 -14.35 -0.98 -11.44
CA PRO A 23 -13.87 -0.89 -12.81
C PRO A 23 -12.40 -0.44 -12.88
N LEU A 24 -11.63 -1.06 -13.78
CA LEU A 24 -10.23 -0.69 -14.02
C LEU A 24 -10.09 0.19 -15.27
N PRO A 25 -9.11 1.12 -15.30
CA PRO A 25 -8.90 2.02 -16.46
C PRO A 25 -8.61 1.29 -17.78
N CYS A 26 -7.98 0.12 -17.72
CA CYS A 26 -7.56 -0.66 -18.90
C CYS A 26 -8.65 -1.59 -19.44
N GLY A 27 -9.89 -1.46 -18.97
CA GLY A 27 -10.96 -2.42 -19.22
C GLY A 27 -10.97 -3.55 -18.19
N GLY A 28 -12.17 -4.05 -17.90
CA GLY A 28 -12.41 -5.08 -16.88
C GLY A 28 -12.73 -4.51 -15.48
N SER A 29 -12.93 -5.42 -14.53
CA SER A 29 -13.25 -5.10 -13.14
C SER A 29 -12.49 -6.00 -12.18
N VAL A 30 -12.07 -5.44 -11.05
CA VAL A 30 -11.51 -6.21 -9.94
C VAL A 30 -12.58 -6.38 -8.88
N VAL A 31 -12.77 -7.62 -8.41
CA VAL A 31 -13.72 -7.94 -7.32
C VAL A 31 -12.97 -8.23 -6.02
N VAL A 32 -11.90 -9.01 -6.10
CA VAL A 32 -11.17 -9.51 -4.94
C VAL A 32 -9.68 -9.55 -5.22
N SER A 33 -8.89 -9.20 -4.22
CA SER A 33 -7.45 -9.43 -4.14
C SER A 33 -7.14 -10.10 -2.82
N ALA A 34 -6.28 -11.11 -2.82
CA ALA A 34 -5.88 -11.81 -1.61
C ALA A 34 -4.36 -11.95 -1.54
N TYR A 35 -3.80 -11.75 -0.35
CA TYR A 35 -2.39 -11.95 -0.06
C TYR A 35 -2.26 -12.66 1.29
N ALA A 36 -1.82 -13.93 1.26
CA ALA A 36 -1.96 -14.81 2.41
C ALA A 36 -3.41 -14.78 2.93
N ASP A 37 -3.62 -14.46 4.21
CA ASP A 37 -4.91 -14.36 4.88
C ASP A 37 -5.62 -13.00 4.70
N ASP A 38 -4.91 -11.97 4.23
CA ASP A 38 -5.49 -10.66 3.97
C ASP A 38 -6.29 -10.67 2.66
N ILE A 39 -7.62 -10.57 2.75
CA ILE A 39 -8.52 -10.44 1.60
C ILE A 39 -9.05 -9.00 1.53
N THR A 40 -8.91 -8.39 0.35
CA THR A 40 -9.47 -7.07 0.03
C THR A 40 -10.53 -7.24 -1.05
N LEU A 41 -11.73 -6.73 -0.79
CA LEU A 41 -12.82 -6.68 -1.77
C LEU A 41 -12.94 -5.29 -2.38
N PHE A 42 -13.18 -5.25 -3.68
CA PHE A 42 -13.38 -4.03 -4.44
C PHE A 42 -14.79 -4.05 -5.02
N LEU A 43 -15.71 -3.34 -4.36
CA LEU A 43 -17.14 -3.45 -4.61
C LEU A 43 -17.70 -2.10 -5.06
N ARG A 44 -18.68 -2.12 -5.95
CA ARG A 44 -19.30 -0.91 -6.51
C ARG A 44 -20.44 -0.36 -5.66
N ASP A 45 -21.12 -1.21 -4.91
CA ASP A 45 -22.34 -0.88 -4.17
C ASP A 45 -22.51 -1.74 -2.90
N SER A 46 -23.44 -1.34 -2.05
CA SER A 46 -23.79 -2.04 -0.80
C SER A 46 -24.40 -3.41 -1.04
N ASP A 47 -25.13 -3.60 -2.14
CA ASP A 47 -25.77 -4.88 -2.47
C ASP A 47 -24.70 -5.95 -2.75
N SER A 48 -23.66 -5.57 -3.49
CA SER A 48 -22.47 -6.41 -3.72
C SER A 48 -21.77 -6.79 -2.42
N LEU A 49 -21.76 -5.91 -1.41
CA LEU A 49 -21.22 -6.24 -0.09
C LEU A 49 -22.10 -7.25 0.65
N CYS A 50 -23.41 -7.09 0.63
CA CYS A 50 -24.34 -8.06 1.21
C CYS A 50 -24.17 -9.45 0.60
N GLU A 51 -24.07 -9.54 -0.72
CA GLU A 51 -23.84 -10.80 -1.44
C GLU A 51 -22.47 -11.42 -1.08
N ALA A 52 -21.42 -10.60 -0.99
CA ALA A 52 -20.11 -11.09 -0.58
C ALA A 52 -20.15 -11.66 0.85
N LEU A 53 -20.80 -10.96 1.79
CA LEU A 53 -20.95 -11.42 3.18
C LEU A 53 -21.74 -12.72 3.30
N GLN A 54 -22.75 -12.93 2.45
CA GLN A 54 -23.46 -14.21 2.37
C GLN A 54 -22.52 -15.33 1.93
N ILE A 55 -21.71 -15.12 0.88
CA ILE A 55 -20.71 -16.09 0.42
C ILE A 55 -19.67 -16.39 1.51
N PHE A 56 -19.21 -15.37 2.25
CA PHE A 56 -18.34 -15.59 3.42
C PHE A 56 -19.03 -16.45 4.49
N GLY A 57 -20.32 -16.25 4.73
CA GLY A 57 -21.11 -17.06 5.66
C GLY A 57 -21.24 -18.52 5.22
N GLU A 58 -21.50 -18.76 3.93
CA GLU A 58 -21.52 -20.11 3.35
C GLU A 58 -20.17 -20.82 3.49
N TYR A 59 -19.10 -20.13 3.09
CA TYR A 59 -17.74 -20.66 3.21
C TYR A 59 -17.36 -20.93 4.68
N SER A 60 -17.81 -20.08 5.61
CA SER A 60 -17.58 -20.26 7.03
C SER A 60 -18.21 -21.54 7.58
N ARG A 61 -19.41 -21.89 7.11
CA ARG A 61 -20.11 -23.13 7.51
C ARG A 61 -19.39 -24.38 7.05
N VAL A 62 -18.75 -24.34 5.88
CA VAL A 62 -18.06 -25.50 5.29
C VAL A 62 -16.63 -25.65 5.82
N SER A 63 -15.90 -24.53 5.91
CA SER A 63 -14.47 -24.53 6.28
C SER A 63 -14.21 -24.36 7.78
N GLY A 64 -15.18 -23.87 8.54
CA GLY A 64 -15.00 -23.41 9.93
C GLY A 64 -14.27 -22.07 10.06
N ALA A 65 -13.74 -21.50 8.97
CA ALA A 65 -13.07 -20.20 9.00
C ALA A 65 -14.08 -19.08 9.25
N ARG A 66 -13.73 -18.06 10.05
CA ARG A 66 -14.64 -16.96 10.38
C ARG A 66 -14.07 -15.62 9.95
N LEU A 67 -14.92 -14.78 9.37
CA LEU A 67 -14.58 -13.39 9.10
C LEU A 67 -14.37 -12.66 10.44
N ASN A 68 -13.26 -11.93 10.54
CA ASN A 68 -13.00 -11.12 11.71
C ASN A 68 -13.64 -9.74 11.56
N ASN A 69 -14.87 -9.59 12.05
CA ASN A 69 -15.63 -8.35 11.91
C ASN A 69 -14.99 -7.14 12.61
N THR A 70 -14.19 -7.35 13.67
CA THR A 70 -13.52 -6.24 14.37
C THR A 70 -12.31 -5.71 13.60
N LYS A 71 -11.63 -6.59 12.84
CA LYS A 71 -10.53 -6.22 11.94
C LYS A 71 -10.99 -5.81 10.54
N SER A 72 -12.16 -6.28 10.11
CA SER A 72 -12.71 -5.95 8.79
C SER A 72 -13.22 -4.51 8.80
N LYS A 73 -12.78 -3.72 7.82
CA LYS A 73 -13.12 -2.31 7.70
C LYS A 73 -13.53 -2.00 6.26
N ALA A 74 -14.43 -1.04 6.10
CA ALA A 74 -14.87 -0.55 4.80
C ALA A 74 -14.37 0.87 4.58
N LEU A 75 -13.72 1.12 3.44
CA LEU A 75 -13.29 2.45 3.02
C LEU A 75 -14.18 2.91 1.86
N PRO A 76 -15.08 3.90 2.07
CA PRO A 76 -15.83 4.49 0.97
C PRO A 76 -14.90 5.35 0.11
N VAL A 77 -14.87 5.08 -1.19
CA VAL A 77 -14.01 5.78 -2.16
C VAL A 77 -14.90 6.54 -3.16
N ALA A 78 -14.38 7.62 -3.75
CA ALA A 78 -15.02 8.35 -4.85
C ALA A 78 -16.43 8.90 -4.54
N GLY A 79 -16.65 9.38 -3.31
CA GLY A 79 -17.91 10.03 -2.93
C GLY A 79 -19.08 9.08 -2.72
N PHE A 80 -18.81 7.79 -2.47
CA PHE A 80 -19.83 6.84 -2.06
C PHE A 80 -20.58 7.35 -0.82
N SER A 81 -21.90 7.55 -0.98
CA SER A 81 -22.81 8.08 0.05
C SER A 81 -23.79 7.03 0.57
N GLY A 82 -23.59 5.75 0.23
CA GLY A 82 -24.46 4.67 0.66
C GLY A 82 -24.23 4.28 2.11
N ASN A 83 -25.28 3.88 2.81
CA ASN A 83 -25.14 3.21 4.09
C ASN A 83 -24.64 1.79 3.83
N PHE A 84 -23.48 1.41 4.39
CA PHE A 84 -23.07 0.00 4.32
C PHE A 84 -24.04 -0.85 5.14
N LEU A 85 -24.71 -1.75 4.45
CA LEU A 85 -25.45 -2.85 5.06
C LEU A 85 -24.47 -4.00 5.29
N GLY A 86 -24.41 -4.56 6.50
CA GLY A 86 -23.56 -5.73 6.79
C GLY A 86 -22.64 -5.68 8.00
N GLY A 87 -22.71 -4.63 8.84
CA GLY A 87 -22.04 -4.62 10.14
C GLY A 87 -20.52 -4.46 10.11
N ILE A 88 -19.94 -4.11 8.95
CA ILE A 88 -18.53 -3.72 8.82
C ILE A 88 -18.40 -2.23 9.15
N GLU A 89 -17.44 -1.88 9.99
CA GLU A 89 -17.18 -0.50 10.38
C GLU A 89 -16.58 0.31 9.23
N GLN A 90 -17.10 1.52 9.03
CA GLN A 90 -16.56 2.48 8.07
C GLN A 90 -15.32 3.18 8.63
N CYS A 91 -14.32 3.39 7.78
CA CYS A 91 -13.11 4.11 8.12
C CYS A 91 -12.79 5.18 7.07
N LEU A 92 -12.04 6.21 7.50
CA LEU A 92 -11.54 7.26 6.60
C LEU A 92 -10.23 6.87 5.93
N SER A 93 -9.50 5.91 6.52
CA SER A 93 -8.28 5.35 5.98
C SER A 93 -8.17 3.86 6.27
N LEU A 94 -7.55 3.12 5.35
CA LEU A 94 -7.39 1.68 5.41
C LEU A 94 -5.96 1.30 5.01
N ARG A 95 -5.31 0.44 5.79
CA ARG A 95 -3.99 -0.09 5.45
C ARG A 95 -4.13 -1.39 4.67
N ILE A 96 -3.58 -1.43 3.47
CA ILE A 96 -3.53 -2.63 2.60
C ILE A 96 -2.05 -2.90 2.28
N LEU A 97 -1.55 -4.07 2.70
CA LEU A 97 -0.17 -4.52 2.46
C LEU A 97 0.91 -3.50 2.87
N GLY A 98 0.67 -2.78 3.97
CA GLY A 98 1.61 -1.78 4.49
C GLY A 98 1.53 -0.39 3.86
N VAL A 99 0.66 -0.17 2.87
CA VAL A 99 0.36 1.15 2.30
C VAL A 99 -1.01 1.60 2.79
N VAL A 100 -1.12 2.85 3.24
CA VAL A 100 -2.38 3.41 3.71
C VAL A 100 -3.12 4.10 2.58
N PHE A 101 -4.40 3.80 2.46
CA PHE A 101 -5.30 4.38 1.48
C PHE A 101 -6.33 5.23 2.20
N ASP A 102 -6.68 6.37 1.61
CA ASP A 102 -7.79 7.21 2.00
C ASP A 102 -8.85 7.23 0.89
N GLN A 103 -9.91 8.00 1.07
CA GLN A 103 -11.00 8.13 0.09
C GLN A 103 -10.57 8.65 -1.29
N ARG A 104 -9.35 9.20 -1.41
CA ARG A 104 -8.77 9.77 -2.63
C ARG A 104 -7.68 8.87 -3.24
N GLY A 105 -7.33 7.75 -2.61
CA GLY A 105 -6.31 6.83 -3.10
C GLY A 105 -5.18 6.64 -2.08
N VAL A 106 -3.92 6.71 -2.52
CA VAL A 106 -2.77 6.57 -1.61
C VAL A 106 -2.67 7.79 -0.70
N ALA A 107 -2.77 7.56 0.62
CA ALA A 107 -2.79 8.61 1.61
C ALA A 107 -1.45 9.35 1.69
N ARG A 108 -1.51 10.66 1.98
CA ARG A 108 -0.31 11.51 2.12
C ARG A 108 0.63 11.06 3.22
N GLU A 109 0.07 10.51 4.30
CA GLU A 109 0.83 10.02 5.46
C GLU A 109 1.89 8.97 5.10
N ASN A 110 1.72 8.20 4.02
CA ASN A 110 2.74 7.25 3.58
C ASN A 110 4.03 7.96 3.20
N TRP A 111 3.90 9.09 2.50
CA TRP A 111 5.03 9.89 2.05
C TRP A 111 5.68 10.65 3.21
N ASP A 112 4.87 11.20 4.12
CA ASP A 112 5.38 11.90 5.30
C ASP A 112 6.13 10.93 6.24
N SER A 113 5.55 9.76 6.50
CA SER A 113 6.20 8.68 7.27
C SER A 113 7.49 8.20 6.60
N LEU A 114 7.50 8.09 5.28
CA LEU A 114 8.70 7.73 4.51
C LEU A 114 9.79 8.79 4.66
N LEU A 115 9.45 10.08 4.50
CA LEU A 115 10.41 11.17 4.66
C LEU A 115 11.01 11.19 6.06
N GLN A 116 10.18 11.09 7.10
CA GLN A 116 10.64 11.02 8.49
C GLN A 116 11.54 9.80 8.72
N ASP A 117 11.22 8.65 8.11
CA ASP A 117 12.04 7.44 8.22
C ASP A 117 13.41 7.61 7.57
N VAL A 118 13.46 8.21 6.37
CA VAL A 118 14.70 8.51 5.65
C VAL A 118 15.55 9.50 6.44
N GLU A 119 14.97 10.60 6.92
CA GLU A 119 15.67 11.62 7.72
C GLU A 119 16.23 11.02 9.02
N ARG A 120 15.46 10.16 9.71
CA ARG A 120 15.93 9.46 10.91
C ARG A 120 17.08 8.50 10.62
N LYS A 121 16.99 7.72 9.54
CA LYS A 121 18.06 6.79 9.15
C LYS A 121 19.33 7.54 8.76
N VAL A 122 19.20 8.66 8.05
CA VAL A 122 20.32 9.53 7.71
C VAL A 122 20.95 10.14 8.95
N SER A 123 20.16 10.61 9.92
CA SER A 123 20.70 11.22 11.13
C SER A 123 21.47 10.22 11.99
N ILE A 124 21.05 8.95 11.99
CA ILE A 124 21.80 7.85 12.62
C ILE A 124 23.08 7.54 11.83
N ALA A 125 22.97 7.34 10.52
CA ALA A 125 24.10 6.98 9.67
C ALA A 125 25.19 8.05 9.63
N SER A 126 24.81 9.34 9.73
CA SER A 126 25.72 10.49 9.74
C SER A 126 26.62 10.55 10.98
N ARG A 127 26.33 9.75 12.02
CA ARG A 127 27.18 9.65 13.22
C ARG A 127 28.42 8.78 13.00
N PHE A 128 28.41 7.96 11.95
CA PHE A 128 29.52 7.07 11.61
C PHE A 128 30.37 7.71 10.52
N ASP A 129 31.69 7.58 10.63
CA ASP A 129 32.61 8.01 9.57
C ASP A 129 32.68 6.94 8.48
N LEU A 130 31.74 7.01 7.55
CA LEU A 130 31.58 6.03 6.48
C LEU A 130 32.30 6.49 5.21
N PRO A 131 33.05 5.60 4.51
CA PRO A 131 33.59 5.88 3.18
C PRO A 131 32.47 6.02 2.14
N PHE A 132 32.78 6.65 1.00
CA PHE A 132 31.77 6.94 -0.05
C PHE A 132 31.05 5.69 -0.56
N GLN A 133 31.75 4.57 -0.69
CA GLN A 133 31.15 3.30 -1.16
C GLN A 133 30.09 2.79 -0.19
N GLU A 134 30.34 2.86 1.12
CA GLU A 134 29.38 2.45 2.14
C GLU A 134 28.18 3.40 2.21
N ARG A 135 28.42 4.72 2.08
CA ARG A 135 27.32 5.69 1.97
C ARG A 135 26.43 5.39 0.77
N ALA A 136 27.02 5.13 -0.40
CA ALA A 136 26.27 4.75 -1.60
C ALA A 136 25.46 3.47 -1.39
N TYR A 137 26.07 2.45 -0.75
CA TYR A 137 25.40 1.20 -0.41
C TYR A 137 24.20 1.41 0.52
N LEU A 138 24.35 2.19 1.60
CA LEU A 138 23.28 2.52 2.53
C LEU A 138 22.16 3.31 1.86
N ILE A 139 22.50 4.27 1.00
CA ILE A 139 21.50 5.02 0.23
C ILE A 139 20.63 4.07 -0.59
N LYS A 140 21.26 3.20 -1.38
CA LYS A 140 20.55 2.30 -2.30
C LYS A 140 19.68 1.27 -1.56
N ASN A 141 20.23 0.64 -0.52
CA ASN A 141 19.60 -0.51 0.13
C ASN A 141 18.74 -0.16 1.35
N VAL A 142 19.08 0.91 2.08
CA VAL A 142 18.43 1.23 3.37
C VAL A 142 17.52 2.45 3.26
N LEU A 143 18.00 3.52 2.62
CA LEU A 143 17.25 4.78 2.53
C LEU A 143 16.18 4.71 1.44
N CYS A 144 16.53 4.19 0.26
CA CYS A 144 15.60 4.17 -0.87
C CYS A 144 14.65 2.96 -0.88
N SER A 145 14.87 1.92 -0.06
CA SER A 145 14.07 0.69 -0.11
C SER A 145 12.58 0.93 0.10
N LYS A 146 12.19 1.71 1.12
CA LYS A 146 10.79 2.07 1.37
C LYS A 146 10.23 2.95 0.25
N LEU A 147 11.04 3.84 -0.32
CA LEU A 147 10.64 4.65 -1.47
C LEU A 147 10.31 3.78 -2.68
N TRP A 148 11.17 2.81 -3.01
CA TRP A 148 10.91 1.88 -4.11
C TRP A 148 9.64 1.08 -3.89
N PHE A 149 9.41 0.61 -2.66
CA PHE A 149 8.21 -0.14 -2.31
C PHE A 149 6.92 0.68 -2.54
N VAL A 150 6.81 1.88 -1.96
CA VAL A 150 5.61 2.73 -2.12
C VAL A 150 5.45 3.22 -3.55
N SER A 151 6.57 3.47 -4.25
CA SER A 151 6.57 3.94 -5.65
C SER A 151 6.04 2.91 -6.64
N ARG A 152 6.01 1.62 -6.28
CA ARG A 152 5.34 0.58 -7.10
C ARG A 152 3.82 0.70 -7.08
N VAL A 153 3.26 1.34 -6.06
CA VAL A 153 1.81 1.49 -5.87
C VAL A 153 1.32 2.84 -6.37
N ALA A 154 2.08 3.91 -6.10
CA ALA A 154 1.72 5.26 -6.53
C ALA A 154 2.94 6.09 -6.93
N ILE A 155 2.71 7.05 -7.84
CA ILE A 155 3.75 7.97 -8.28
C ILE A 155 4.08 8.92 -7.13
N PRO A 156 5.36 9.02 -6.70
CA PRO A 156 5.77 9.91 -5.62
C PRO A 156 5.56 11.38 -6.04
N PRO A 157 5.00 12.23 -5.15
CA PRO A 157 4.90 13.65 -5.41
C PRO A 157 6.28 14.29 -5.62
N ARG A 158 6.39 15.27 -6.53
CA ARG A 158 7.66 15.96 -6.83
C ARG A 158 8.33 16.52 -5.57
N ALA A 159 7.56 17.06 -4.63
CA ALA A 159 8.07 17.58 -3.36
C ALA A 159 8.81 16.50 -2.54
N VAL A 160 8.27 15.28 -2.52
CA VAL A 160 8.88 14.13 -1.83
C VAL A 160 10.19 13.74 -2.51
N CYS A 161 10.19 13.61 -3.84
CA CYS A 161 11.39 13.30 -4.60
C CYS A 161 12.50 14.33 -4.39
N THR A 162 12.17 15.61 -4.43
CA THR A 162 13.12 16.71 -4.19
C THR A 162 13.68 16.65 -2.76
N ARG A 163 12.83 16.42 -1.76
CA ARG A 163 13.26 16.36 -0.36
C ARG A 163 14.15 15.14 -0.09
N VAL A 164 13.75 13.95 -0.54
CA VAL A 164 14.56 12.72 -0.43
C VAL A 164 15.92 12.92 -1.12
N SER A 165 15.92 13.45 -2.34
CA SER A 165 17.17 13.73 -3.07
C SER A 165 18.07 14.67 -2.29
N SER A 166 17.52 15.76 -1.76
CA SER A 166 18.29 16.72 -0.96
C SER A 166 18.93 16.08 0.27
N VAL A 167 18.19 15.26 1.01
CA VAL A 167 18.65 14.57 2.21
C VAL A 167 19.75 13.56 1.86
N ILE A 168 19.55 12.77 0.81
CA ILE A 168 20.54 11.80 0.30
C ILE A 168 21.83 12.48 -0.14
N PHE A 169 21.75 13.56 -0.91
CA PHE A 169 22.94 14.28 -1.38
C PHE A 169 23.71 14.92 -0.22
N SER A 170 23.00 15.50 0.75
CA SER A 170 23.63 16.05 1.96
C SER A 170 24.37 14.97 2.75
N PHE A 171 23.76 13.80 2.92
CA PHE A 171 24.36 12.64 3.57
C PHE A 171 25.60 12.12 2.82
N PHE A 172 25.49 11.93 1.51
CA PHE A 172 26.59 11.39 0.69
C PHE A 172 27.86 12.24 0.83
N TRP A 173 27.72 13.57 0.76
CA TRP A 173 28.84 14.51 0.90
C TRP A 173 29.21 14.85 2.35
N GLY A 174 28.47 14.35 3.34
CA GLY A 174 28.71 14.66 4.76
C GLY A 174 28.60 16.16 5.05
N GLY A 175 27.67 16.86 4.40
CA GLY A 175 27.49 18.31 4.51
C GLY A 175 28.56 19.16 3.80
N ARG A 176 29.52 18.55 3.09
CA ARG A 176 30.56 19.26 2.32
C ARG A 176 30.08 19.65 0.92
N THR A 177 30.81 20.55 0.27
CA THR A 177 30.53 20.97 -1.11
C THR A 177 30.58 19.78 -2.07
N ALA A 178 29.56 19.63 -2.90
CA ALA A 178 29.51 18.59 -3.92
C ALA A 178 30.60 18.82 -4.97
N LEU A 179 31.55 17.89 -5.08
CA LEU A 179 32.68 17.99 -6.02
C LEU A 179 32.31 17.51 -7.44
N VAL A 180 31.21 16.77 -7.56
CA VAL A 180 30.75 16.18 -8.82
C VAL A 180 29.33 16.65 -9.11
N ARG A 181 29.05 16.96 -10.38
CA ARG A 181 27.70 17.33 -10.83
C ARG A 181 26.71 16.20 -10.53
N ARG A 182 25.53 16.54 -10.01
CA ARG A 182 24.48 15.56 -9.66
C ARG A 182 24.13 14.61 -10.81
N ALA A 183 24.10 15.11 -12.04
CA ALA A 183 23.80 14.32 -13.24
C ALA A 183 24.80 13.18 -13.48
N VAL A 184 26.07 13.35 -13.09
CA VAL A 184 27.11 12.31 -13.25
C VAL A 184 26.97 11.24 -12.16
N LEU A 185 26.63 11.64 -10.93
CA LEU A 185 26.40 10.70 -9.81
C LEU A 185 25.13 9.86 -9.95
N GLN A 186 24.19 10.30 -10.79
CA GLN A 186 22.92 9.62 -11.03
C GLN A 186 22.99 8.63 -12.19
N GLN A 187 24.15 8.48 -12.84
CA GLN A 187 24.34 7.50 -13.90
C GLN A 187 24.32 6.06 -13.33
N PRO A 188 23.76 5.10 -14.08
CA PRO A 188 23.60 3.71 -13.64
C PRO A 188 24.93 2.97 -13.42
#